data_AF-A0A1V5J7W5-F1
#
_entry.id   AF-A0A1V5J7W5-F1
#
_cell.length_a   1.000
_cell.length_b   1.000
_cell.length_c   1.000
_cell.angle_alpha   90.00
_cell.angle_beta   90.00
_cell.angle_gamma   90.00
#
_symmetry.space_group_name_H-M   'P 1'
#
loop_
_entity.id
_entity.type
_entity.pdbx_description
1 polymer ?
#
loop_
_entity_poly.entity_id
_entity_poly.type
_entity_poly.pdbx_seq_one_letter_code
_entity_poly.pdbx_strand_id
1 'polypeptide(L)'
;MSFYGFGPHTLEAVRELIASASSPEQTGMAGRVLHDAVYDFTGRVDFISMVDKLYREEKAYGKTGDPQVWFSELASRIGENRFLTETARRLRAVAEDEQLRALREFAGGRLDNA
;
A
#
# COMPACT_ATOMS: atom_id res chain seq x y z
N MET A 1 -8.63 30.08 16.62
CA MET A 1 -7.30 29.71 16.11
C MET A 1 -7.18 28.19 16.15
N SER A 2 -6.68 27.54 15.09
CA SER A 2 -6.38 26.11 15.12
C SER A 2 -5.23 25.83 16.10
N PHE A 3 -5.27 24.71 16.83
CA PHE A 3 -4.30 24.37 17.89
C PHE A 3 -2.84 24.36 17.39
N TYR A 4 -2.64 24.03 16.11
CA TYR A 4 -1.32 23.95 15.47
C TYR A 4 -0.96 25.20 14.63
N GLY A 5 -1.77 26.25 14.66
CA GLY A 5 -1.47 27.51 13.96
C GLY A 5 -1.59 27.49 12.43
N PHE A 6 -2.06 26.39 11.82
CA PHE A 6 -2.29 26.33 10.38
C PHE A 6 -3.55 27.07 9.95
N GLY A 7 -3.45 27.80 8.84
CA GLY A 7 -4.59 28.49 8.23
C GLY A 7 -5.59 27.52 7.57
N PRO A 8 -6.83 27.96 7.30
CA PRO A 8 -7.87 27.12 6.71
C PRO A 8 -7.47 26.49 5.37
N HIS A 9 -6.77 27.22 4.51
CA HIS A 9 -6.29 26.71 3.22
C HIS A 9 -5.31 25.54 3.36
N THR A 10 -4.39 25.62 4.32
CA THR A 10 -3.44 24.52 4.59
C THR A 10 -4.17 23.30 5.11
N LEU A 11 -5.15 23.49 5.99
CA LEU A 11 -5.94 22.39 6.52
C LEU A 11 -6.69 21.67 5.39
N GLU A 12 -7.33 22.42 4.49
CA GLU A 12 -8.06 21.81 3.38
C GLU A 12 -7.14 21.08 2.40
N ALA A 13 -6.01 21.69 2.03
CA ALA A 13 -5.02 21.04 1.16
C ALA A 13 -4.49 19.72 1.76
N VAL A 14 -4.26 19.69 3.08
CA VAL A 14 -3.83 18.45 3.77
C VAL A 14 -4.95 17.41 3.79
N ARG A 15 -6.21 17.81 4.00
CA ARG A 15 -7.36 16.88 3.95
C ARG A 15 -7.49 16.26 2.57
N GLU A 16 -7.38 17.05 1.51
CA GLU A 16 -7.40 16.56 0.14
C GLU A 16 -6.25 15.59 -0.13
N LEU A 17 -5.02 15.93 0.28
CA LEU A 17 -3.85 15.04 0.13
C LEU A 17 -4.04 13.70 0.86
N ILE A 18 -4.55 13.71 2.09
CA ILE A 18 -4.80 12.48 2.85
C ILE A 18 -5.90 11.66 2.17
N ALA A 19 -6.97 12.29 1.71
CA ALA A 19 -8.09 11.61 1.09
C ALA A 19 -7.71 10.94 -0.25
N SER A 20 -6.80 11.54 -1.01
CA SER A 20 -6.31 10.98 -2.27
C SER A 20 -5.11 10.06 -2.12
N ALA A 21 -4.48 9.96 -0.94
CA ALA A 21 -3.15 9.37 -0.77
C ALA A 21 -2.95 7.97 -1.38
N SER A 22 -3.98 7.12 -1.38
CA SER A 22 -3.89 5.76 -1.91
C SER A 22 -4.27 5.61 -3.39
N SER A 23 -4.66 6.69 -4.08
CA SER A 23 -5.03 6.69 -5.50
C SER A 23 -3.81 7.00 -6.38
N PRO A 24 -3.62 6.34 -7.53
CA PRO A 24 -2.52 6.66 -8.44
C PRO A 24 -2.73 8.00 -9.17
N GLU A 25 -3.96 8.52 -9.23
CA GLU A 25 -4.33 9.81 -9.82
C GLU A 25 -3.96 10.99 -8.92
N GLN A 26 -2.67 11.30 -8.84
CA GLN A 26 -2.19 12.39 -7.98
C GLN A 26 -2.06 13.74 -8.68
N THR A 27 -2.55 14.77 -8.01
CA THR A 27 -2.34 16.18 -8.39
C THR A 27 -1.10 16.73 -7.67
N GLY A 28 -0.16 17.26 -8.46
CA GLY A 28 1.08 17.85 -7.93
C GLY A 28 2.10 16.83 -7.38
N MET A 29 3.20 17.34 -6.82
CA MET A 29 4.32 16.51 -6.37
C MET A 29 4.08 15.93 -4.97
N ALA A 30 3.47 16.69 -4.06
CA ALA A 30 3.22 16.22 -2.69
C ALA A 30 2.34 14.98 -2.65
N GLY A 31 1.27 14.96 -3.46
CA GLY A 31 0.40 13.78 -3.60
C GLY A 31 1.14 12.56 -4.15
N ARG A 32 1.99 12.75 -5.18
CA ARG A 32 2.82 11.65 -5.73
C ARG A 32 3.77 11.05 -4.70
N VAL A 33 4.44 11.90 -3.91
CA VAL A 33 5.33 11.45 -2.84
C VAL A 33 4.56 10.73 -1.74
N LEU A 34 3.38 11.22 -1.37
CA LEU A 34 2.55 10.59 -0.35
C LEU A 34 2.00 9.24 -0.81
N HIS A 35 1.56 9.13 -2.08
CA HIS A 35 1.16 7.86 -2.68
C HIS A 35 2.30 6.84 -2.67
N ASP A 36 3.49 7.25 -3.11
CA ASP A 36 4.67 6.39 -3.05
C ASP A 36 4.94 5.92 -1.61
N ALA A 37 4.77 6.78 -0.61
CA ALA A 37 4.95 6.40 0.79
C ALA A 37 3.89 5.42 1.30
N VAL A 38 2.63 5.53 0.84
CA VAL A 38 1.56 4.55 1.17
C VAL A 38 1.91 3.16 0.63
N TYR A 39 2.50 3.07 -0.56
CA TYR A 39 2.83 1.82 -1.23
C TYR A 39 4.30 1.38 -1.06
N ASP A 40 5.12 2.11 -0.31
CA ASP A 40 6.55 1.84 -0.11
C ASP A 40 6.82 0.42 0.41
N PHE A 41 5.89 -0.12 1.22
CA PHE A 41 6.00 -1.48 1.75
C PHE A 41 6.12 -2.56 0.66
N THR A 42 5.61 -2.29 -0.54
CA THR A 42 5.69 -3.20 -1.69
C THR A 42 7.11 -3.29 -2.26
N GLY A 43 7.98 -2.32 -1.98
CA GLY A 43 9.38 -2.34 -2.44
C GLY A 43 10.36 -3.00 -1.47
N ARG A 44 9.88 -3.49 -0.30
CA ARG A 44 10.74 -3.93 0.80
C ARG A 44 11.02 -5.44 0.80
N VAL A 45 12.20 -5.82 1.30
CA VAL A 45 12.62 -7.23 1.41
C VAL A 45 11.77 -8.05 2.40
N ASP A 46 11.15 -7.39 3.39
CA ASP A 46 10.29 -8.02 4.40
C ASP A 46 8.79 -7.99 4.04
N PHE A 47 8.46 -7.68 2.79
CA PHE A 47 7.09 -7.55 2.27
C PHE A 47 6.17 -8.71 2.67
N ILE A 48 6.55 -9.96 2.39
CA ILE A 48 5.70 -11.13 2.70
C ILE A 48 5.43 -11.27 4.20
N SER A 49 6.44 -11.00 5.04
CA SER A 49 6.27 -11.03 6.49
C SER A 49 5.33 -9.94 7.01
N MET A 50 5.35 -8.74 6.40
CA MET A 50 4.38 -7.69 6.71
C MET A 50 2.97 -8.04 6.24
N VAL A 51 2.83 -8.59 5.03
CA VAL A 51 1.54 -8.99 4.48
C VAL A 51 0.88 -10.08 5.32
N ASP A 52 1.62 -11.09 5.78
CA ASP A 52 1.08 -12.13 6.67
C ASP A 52 0.63 -11.56 8.01
N LYS A 53 1.36 -10.60 8.58
CA LYS A 53 0.94 -9.90 9.81
C LYS A 53 -0.36 -9.12 9.59
N LEU A 54 -0.45 -8.35 8.49
CA LEU A 54 -1.65 -7.60 8.13
C LEU A 54 -2.85 -8.54 7.96
N TYR A 55 -2.68 -9.64 7.22
CA TYR A 55 -3.73 -10.63 7.02
C TYR A 55 -4.23 -11.20 8.35
N ARG A 56 -3.31 -11.61 9.25
CA ARG A 56 -3.67 -12.14 10.56
C ARG A 56 -4.41 -11.13 11.42
N GLU A 57 -3.98 -9.87 11.39
CA GLU A 57 -4.63 -8.77 12.10
C GLU A 57 -6.05 -8.56 11.58
N GLU A 58 -6.23 -8.37 10.27
CA GLU A 58 -7.55 -8.18 9.68
C GLU A 58 -8.47 -9.38 9.89
N LYS A 59 -7.92 -10.60 9.85
CA LYS A 59 -8.66 -11.83 10.17
C LYS A 59 -9.13 -11.85 11.61
N ALA A 60 -8.28 -11.45 12.56
CA ALA A 60 -8.64 -11.37 13.98
C ALA A 60 -9.76 -10.35 14.23
N TYR A 61 -9.82 -9.27 13.45
CA TYR A 61 -10.90 -8.29 13.48
C TYR A 61 -12.13 -8.67 12.65
N GLY A 62 -12.16 -9.86 12.02
CA GLY A 62 -13.28 -10.31 11.18
C GLY A 62 -13.44 -9.52 9.87
N LYS A 63 -12.39 -8.84 9.41
CA LYS A 63 -12.39 -8.03 8.18
C LYS A 63 -12.09 -8.85 6.92
N THR A 64 -11.59 -10.08 7.07
CA THR A 64 -11.25 -10.97 5.96
C THR A 64 -12.28 -12.08 5.82
N GLY A 65 -12.68 -12.38 4.59
CA GLY A 65 -13.42 -13.60 4.24
C GLY A 65 -12.46 -14.71 3.80
N ASP A 66 -12.63 -15.13 2.55
CA ASP A 66 -11.77 -16.12 1.89
C ASP A 66 -10.32 -15.60 1.76
N PRO A 67 -9.31 -16.33 2.27
CA PRO A 67 -7.90 -15.98 2.08
C PRO A 67 -7.53 -15.76 0.61
N GLN A 68 -8.03 -16.58 -0.31
CA GLN A 68 -7.72 -16.49 -1.74
C GLN A 68 -8.21 -15.16 -2.31
N VAL A 69 -9.42 -14.76 -1.95
CA VAL A 69 -9.99 -13.45 -2.35
C VAL A 69 -9.13 -12.33 -1.79
N TRP A 70 -8.78 -12.38 -0.49
CA TRP A 70 -7.98 -11.34 0.16
C TRP A 70 -6.61 -11.14 -0.49
N PHE A 71 -5.87 -12.23 -0.77
CA PHE A 71 -4.56 -12.14 -1.42
C PHE A 71 -4.67 -11.69 -2.89
N SER A 72 -5.73 -12.08 -3.59
CA SER A 72 -6.00 -11.62 -4.96
C SER A 72 -6.29 -10.12 -5.01
N GLU A 73 -7.10 -9.60 -4.09
CA GLU A 73 -7.39 -8.17 -3.96
C GLU A 73 -6.13 -7.37 -3.65
N LEU A 74 -5.29 -7.85 -2.74
CA LEU A 74 -4.00 -7.23 -2.44
C LEU A 74 -3.09 -7.18 -3.68
N ALA A 75 -3.02 -8.28 -4.44
CA ALA A 75 -2.23 -8.33 -5.67
C ALA A 75 -2.73 -7.32 -6.72
N SER A 76 -4.06 -7.19 -6.90
CA SER A 76 -4.65 -6.18 -7.80
C SER A 76 -4.30 -4.77 -7.35
N ARG A 77 -4.47 -4.49 -6.05
CA ARG A 77 -4.17 -3.18 -5.47
C ARG A 77 -2.71 -2.79 -5.69
N ILE A 78 -1.77 -3.71 -5.51
CA ILE A 78 -0.34 -3.45 -5.77
C ILE A 78 -0.08 -3.17 -7.24
N GLY A 79 -0.64 -3.98 -8.15
CA GLY A 79 -0.45 -3.80 -9.59
C GLY A 79 -1.05 -2.50 -10.14
N GLU A 80 -2.16 -2.04 -9.56
CA GLU A 80 -2.82 -0.78 -9.92
C GLU A 80 -2.10 0.45 -9.36
N ASN A 81 -1.31 0.29 -8.29
CA ASN A 81 -0.72 1.40 -7.53
C ASN A 81 0.82 1.39 -7.57
N ARG A 82 1.34 1.70 -8.75
CA ARG A 82 2.78 1.79 -8.99
C ARG A 82 3.39 3.07 -8.44
N PHE A 83 4.69 3.02 -8.13
CA PHE A 83 5.45 4.20 -7.76
C PHE A 83 5.39 5.28 -8.85
N LEU A 84 5.00 6.49 -8.47
CA LEU A 84 4.78 7.64 -9.32
C LEU A 84 6.07 8.46 -9.49
N THR A 85 6.93 8.55 -8.49
CA THR A 85 8.19 9.31 -8.56
C THR A 85 9.39 8.46 -8.99
N GLU A 86 10.35 9.11 -9.65
CA GLU A 86 11.64 8.50 -10.01
C GLU A 86 12.43 8.06 -8.77
N THR A 87 12.34 8.83 -7.69
CA THR A 87 13.05 8.54 -6.44
C THR A 87 12.56 7.23 -5.82
N ALA A 88 11.25 7.05 -5.65
CA ALA A 88 10.69 5.82 -5.10
C ALA A 88 11.01 4.60 -5.97
N ARG A 89 10.91 4.75 -7.30
CA ARG A 89 11.32 3.69 -8.25
C ARG A 89 12.78 3.26 -8.09
N ARG A 90 13.69 4.16 -7.69
CA ARG A 90 15.12 3.87 -7.48
C ARG A 90 15.43 3.33 -6.09
N LEU A 91 14.67 3.74 -5.07
CA LEU A 91 14.91 3.36 -3.68
C LEU A 91 14.36 1.98 -3.31
N ARG A 92 13.45 1.42 -4.11
CA ARG A 92 12.93 0.06 -3.87
C ARG A 92 14.06 -0.97 -3.85
N ALA A 93 13.99 -1.89 -2.90
CA ALA A 93 14.94 -3.00 -2.80
C ALA A 93 14.54 -4.16 -3.72
N VAL A 94 13.25 -4.33 -3.99
CA VAL A 94 12.69 -5.44 -4.77
C VAL A 94 11.76 -4.87 -5.86
N ALA A 95 11.77 -5.51 -7.03
CA ALA A 95 10.88 -5.13 -8.14
C ALA A 95 9.43 -5.58 -7.89
N GLU A 96 8.47 -4.83 -8.43
CA GLU A 96 7.02 -5.12 -8.30
C GLU A 96 6.65 -6.53 -8.77
N ASP A 97 7.15 -6.94 -9.95
CA ASP A 97 6.85 -8.26 -10.51
C ASP A 97 7.36 -9.41 -9.62
N GLU A 98 8.52 -9.21 -8.98
CA GLU A 98 9.08 -10.17 -8.04
C GLU A 98 8.24 -10.28 -6.77
N GLN A 99 7.71 -9.16 -6.29
CA GLN A 99 6.84 -9.12 -5.11
C GLN A 99 5.48 -9.75 -5.38
N LEU A 100 4.90 -9.48 -6.55
CA LEU A 100 3.66 -10.11 -6.98
C LEU A 100 3.82 -11.63 -7.13
N ARG A 101 4.97 -12.10 -7.62
CA ARG A 101 5.29 -13.53 -7.65
C ARG A 101 5.40 -14.11 -6.24
N ALA A 102 6.18 -13.49 -5.35
CA ALA A 102 6.34 -13.94 -3.98
C ALA A 102 4.99 -13.99 -3.23
N LEU A 103 4.10 -13.02 -3.48
CA LEU A 103 2.76 -13.00 -2.89
C LEU A 103 1.92 -14.19 -3.34
N ARG A 104 1.95 -14.51 -4.64
CA ARG A 104 1.19 -15.64 -5.22
C ARG A 104 1.69 -16.99 -4.69
N GLU A 105 3.01 -17.17 -4.61
CA GLU A 105 3.62 -18.37 -4.04
C GLU A 105 3.26 -18.53 -2.55
N PHE A 106 3.35 -17.46 -1.77
CA PHE A 106 2.96 -17.45 -0.37
C PHE A 106 1.46 -17.78 -0.17
N ALA A 107 0.59 -17.16 -0.97
CA ALA A 107 -0.84 -17.40 -0.92
C ALA A 107 -1.19 -18.86 -1.29
N GLY A 108 -0.59 -19.40 -2.35
CA GLY A 108 -0.77 -20.80 -2.76
C GLY A 108 -0.38 -21.78 -1.67
N GLY A 109 0.83 -21.62 -1.10
CA GLY A 109 1.29 -22.47 0.00
C GLY A 109 0.44 -22.37 1.26
N ARG A 110 -0.33 -21.29 1.45
CA ARG A 110 -1.25 -21.16 2.59
C ARG A 110 -2.59 -21.86 2.34
N LEU A 111 -3.08 -21.86 1.09
CA LEU A 111 -4.30 -22.56 0.71
C LEU A 111 -4.10 -24.07 0.74
N ASP A 112 -2.91 -24.57 0.41
CA ASP A 112 -2.57 -26.00 0.47
C ASP A 112 -2.50 -26.54 1.92
N ASN A 113 -2.36 -25.66 2.91
CA ASN A 113 -2.18 -26.00 4.33
C ASN A 113 -3.39 -25.62 5.22
N ALA A 114 -4.50 -25.16 4.63
CA ALA A 114 -5.72 -24.71 5.33
C ALA A 114 -6.84 -25.74 5.25
#